data_AF-A0A6G0Y6B3-F1
#
_entry.id   AF-A0A6G0Y6B3-F1
#
_cell.length_a   1.000
_cell.length_b   1.000
_cell.length_c   1.000
_cell.angle_alpha   90.00
_cell.angle_beta   90.00
_cell.angle_gamma   90.00
#
_symmetry.space_group_name_H-M   'P 1'
#
loop_
_entity.id
_entity.type
_entity.pdbx_description
1 polymer ?
#
loop_
_entity_poly.entity_id
_entity_poly.type
_entity_poly.pdbx_seq_one_letter_code
_entity_poly.pdbx_strand_id
1 'polypeptide(L)'
;MYVCDGSGGGVGLMCIAGCLYLVIFRGDEDNQNVGEHFEKSIVEIAENIEKLLQTNIPITLTAEQQQEHNLCKTSNLCKNGFSVLNHKVADHCHLSSKFRQTLCNT
;
A
#
# COMPACT_ATOMS: atom_id res chain seq x y z
N MET A 1 7.27 -23.43 22.07
CA MET A 1 7.41 -21.98 21.83
C MET A 1 8.85 -21.74 21.43
N TYR A 2 9.15 -21.62 20.14
CA TYR A 2 10.51 -21.30 19.70
C TYR A 2 10.64 -19.79 19.58
N VAL A 3 11.51 -19.21 20.40
CA VAL A 3 11.91 -17.81 20.34
C VAL A 3 13.10 -17.74 19.39
N CYS A 4 13.03 -16.88 18.38
CA CYS A 4 14.11 -16.65 17.43
C CYS A 4 14.84 -15.36 17.83
N ASP A 5 16.02 -15.51 18.43
CA ASP A 5 16.98 -14.47 18.71
C ASP A 5 17.83 -14.19 17.45
N GLY A 6 17.57 -13.02 16.86
CA GLY A 6 18.15 -12.59 15.60
C GLY A 6 19.64 -12.28 15.72
N SER A 7 20.49 -13.21 15.28
CA SER A 7 21.90 -12.94 15.01
C SER A 7 22.38 -13.76 13.80
N GLY A 8 22.63 -13.12 12.66
CA GLY A 8 23.34 -13.73 11.52
C GLY A 8 22.56 -13.69 10.21
N GLY A 9 23.13 -13.03 9.19
CA GLY A 9 22.55 -12.75 7.88
C GLY A 9 22.21 -13.95 6.96
N GLY A 10 21.97 -15.14 7.52
CA GLY A 10 21.38 -16.30 6.84
C GLY A 10 20.07 -16.79 7.45
N VAL A 11 19.64 -16.25 8.61
CA VAL A 11 18.46 -16.72 9.36
C VAL A 11 17.14 -16.16 8.82
N GLY A 12 17.17 -15.09 8.02
CA GLY A 12 15.96 -14.45 7.50
C GLY A 12 15.12 -15.34 6.58
N LEU A 13 15.77 -16.09 5.68
CA LEU A 13 15.08 -17.00 4.75
C LEU A 13 14.52 -18.24 5.47
N MET A 14 15.25 -18.70 6.50
CA MET A 14 14.90 -19.88 7.29
C MET A 14 13.72 -19.59 8.25
N CYS A 15 13.63 -18.37 8.78
CA CYS A 15 12.49 -17.93 9.60
C CYS A 15 11.20 -17.80 8.76
N ILE A 16 11.28 -17.27 7.53
CA ILE A 16 10.09 -17.17 6.66
C ILE A 16 9.62 -18.56 6.24
N ALA A 17 10.55 -19.44 5.84
CA ALA A 17 10.23 -20.83 5.50
C ALA A 17 9.65 -21.59 6.70
N GLY A 18 10.21 -21.42 7.90
CA GLY A 18 9.72 -22.05 9.13
C GLY A 18 8.33 -21.58 9.54
N CYS A 19 8.02 -20.28 9.43
CA CYS A 19 6.68 -19.74 9.69
C CYS A 19 5.65 -20.23 8.67
N LEU A 20 6.02 -20.29 7.39
CA LEU A 20 5.14 -20.80 6.33
C LEU A 20 4.87 -22.30 6.50
N TYR A 21 5.91 -23.09 6.83
CA TYR A 21 5.79 -24.51 7.15
C TYR A 21 4.88 -24.74 8.37
N LEU A 22 4.97 -23.89 9.39
CA LEU A 22 4.13 -23.96 10.59
C LEU A 22 2.65 -23.65 10.31
N VAL A 23 2.33 -22.84 9.29
CA VAL A 23 0.95 -22.55 8.87
C VAL A 23 0.39 -23.71 8.05
N ILE A 24 1.19 -24.29 7.15
CA ILE A 24 0.78 -25.42 6.30
C ILE A 24 0.58 -26.70 7.13
N PHE A 25 1.38 -26.92 8.17
CA PHE A 25 1.36 -28.17 8.97
C PHE A 25 0.54 -28.09 10.27
N ARG A 26 -0.17 -26.99 10.55
CA ARG A 26 -1.01 -26.82 11.76
C ARG A 26 -2.41 -27.41 11.64
N GLY A 27 -2.58 -28.48 10.86
CA GLY A 27 -3.80 -29.28 10.91
C GLY A 27 -3.82 -30.08 12.20
N ASP A 28 -4.86 -29.86 13.02
CA ASP A 28 -5.29 -30.82 14.04
C ASP A 28 -6.27 -31.82 13.37
N GLU A 29 -6.60 -32.94 14.02
CA GLU A 29 -7.45 -34.03 13.50
C GLU A 29 -8.78 -33.53 12.88
N ASP A 30 -9.27 -32.37 13.33
CA ASP A 30 -10.51 -31.72 12.89
C ASP A 30 -10.37 -30.72 11.72
N ASN A 31 -9.16 -30.37 11.29
CA ASN A 31 -8.95 -29.28 10.31
C ASN A 31 -7.87 -29.64 9.28
N GLN A 32 -8.22 -30.52 8.34
CA GLN A 32 -7.30 -31.06 7.33
C GLN A 32 -6.94 -30.05 6.21
N ASN A 33 -7.53 -28.84 6.21
CA ASN A 33 -7.47 -27.93 5.06
C ASN A 33 -6.99 -26.52 5.40
N VAL A 34 -6.12 -26.39 6.40
CA VAL A 34 -5.52 -25.12 6.84
C VAL A 34 -4.73 -24.44 5.72
N GLY A 35 -4.04 -25.22 4.87
CA GLY A 35 -3.32 -24.71 3.71
C GLY A 35 -4.26 -24.03 2.69
N GLU A 36 -5.36 -24.68 2.32
CA GLU A 36 -6.34 -24.12 1.39
C GLU A 36 -7.01 -22.86 1.95
N HIS A 37 -7.35 -22.85 3.25
CA HIS A 37 -7.92 -21.67 3.89
C HIS A 37 -6.94 -20.50 3.90
N PHE A 38 -5.65 -20.76 4.19
CA PHE A 38 -4.62 -19.73 4.18
C PHE A 38 -4.43 -19.14 2.78
N GLU A 39 -4.26 -20.00 1.76
CA GLU A 39 -4.14 -19.57 0.37
C GLU A 39 -5.33 -18.72 -0.07
N LYS A 40 -6.55 -19.20 0.20
CA LYS A 40 -7.78 -18.47 -0.12
C LYS A 40 -7.85 -17.12 0.58
N SER A 41 -7.44 -17.04 1.84
CA SER A 41 -7.43 -15.79 2.62
C SER A 41 -6.45 -14.77 2.02
N ILE A 42 -5.26 -15.21 1.57
CA ILE A 42 -4.28 -14.33 0.94
C ILE A 42 -4.77 -13.83 -0.42
N VAL A 43 -5.37 -14.71 -1.23
CA VAL A 43 -5.98 -14.34 -2.51
C VAL A 43 -7.09 -13.31 -2.31
N GLU A 44 -7.99 -13.53 -1.34
CA GLU A 44 -9.07 -12.60 -1.03
C GLU A 44 -8.55 -11.22 -0.58
N ILE A 45 -7.51 -11.19 0.26
CA ILE A 45 -6.87 -9.93 0.66
C ILE A 45 -6.26 -9.22 -0.56
N ALA A 46 -5.57 -9.94 -1.44
CA ALA A 46 -4.98 -9.37 -2.65
C ALA A 46 -6.04 -8.78 -3.58
N GLU A 47 -7.13 -9.50 -3.83
CA GLU A 47 -8.27 -9.01 -4.63
C GLU A 47 -8.92 -7.78 -4.01
N ASN A 48 -9.05 -7.74 -2.68
CA ASN A 48 -9.63 -6.59 -1.99
C ASN A 48 -8.71 -5.36 -2.09
N ILE A 49 -7.39 -5.54 -1.97
CA ILE A 49 -6.42 -4.47 -2.19
C ILE A 49 -6.48 -3.97 -3.64
N GLU A 50 -6.57 -4.87 -4.61
CA GLU A 50 -6.70 -4.50 -6.03
C GLU A 50 -7.96 -3.66 -6.29
N LYS A 51 -9.12 -4.10 -5.78
CA LYS A 51 -10.37 -3.34 -5.89
C LYS A 51 -10.26 -1.96 -5.25
N LEU A 52 -9.60 -1.86 -4.09
CA LEU A 52 -9.36 -0.58 -3.44
C LEU A 52 -8.49 0.34 -4.30
N LEU A 53 -7.41 -0.17 -4.90
CA LEU A 53 -6.49 0.60 -5.75
C LEU A 53 -7.09 1.03 -7.10
N GLN A 54 -8.08 0.28 -7.61
CA GLN A 54 -8.79 0.60 -8.85
C GLN A 54 -9.95 1.58 -8.65
N THR A 55 -10.33 1.87 -7.39
CA THR A 55 -11.46 2.76 -7.12
C THR A 55 -11.04 4.21 -7.34
N ASN A 56 -11.58 4.85 -8.39
CA ASN A 56 -11.39 6.28 -8.61
C ASN A 56 -12.21 7.09 -7.60
N ILE A 57 -11.60 7.44 -6.47
CA ILE A 57 -12.26 8.25 -5.44
C ILE A 57 -12.04 9.74 -5.77
N PRO A 58 -13.08 10.58 -5.75
CA PRO A 58 -12.94 12.02 -5.94
C PRO A 58 -12.03 12.62 -4.86
N ILE A 59 -11.26 13.64 -5.24
CA ILE A 59 -10.42 14.39 -4.31
C ILE A 59 -11.27 15.32 -3.43
N THR A 60 -10.97 15.35 -2.12
CA THR A 60 -11.57 16.26 -1.16
C THR A 60 -10.61 17.42 -0.90
N LEU A 61 -10.97 18.62 -1.38
CA LEU A 61 -10.26 19.87 -1.15
C LEU A 61 -11.12 20.83 -0.34
N THR A 62 -10.55 21.45 0.71
CA THR A 62 -11.15 22.64 1.33
C THR A 62 -10.95 23.87 0.45
N ALA A 63 -11.69 24.94 0.70
CA ALA A 63 -11.52 26.21 -0.04
C ALA A 63 -10.08 26.77 0.08
N GLU A 64 -9.49 26.65 1.27
CA GLU A 64 -8.10 27.06 1.53
C GLU A 64 -7.11 26.21 0.73
N GLN A 65 -7.25 24.89 0.75
CA GLN A 65 -6.39 23.98 -0.01
C GLN A 65 -6.54 24.18 -1.52
N GLN A 66 -7.76 24.45 -1.99
CA GLN A 66 -7.99 24.79 -3.38
C GLN A 66 -7.25 26.07 -3.78
N GLN A 67 -7.27 27.09 -2.91
CA GLN A 67 -6.53 28.32 -3.13
C GLN A 67 -5.01 28.07 -3.11
N GLU A 68 -4.49 27.31 -2.14
CA GLU A 68 -3.07 26.93 -2.08
C GLU A 68 -2.63 26.20 -3.35
N HIS A 69 -3.43 25.21 -3.80
CA HIS A 69 -3.20 24.49 -5.05
C HIS A 69 -3.20 25.42 -6.26
N ASN A 70 -4.15 26.37 -6.32
CA ASN A 70 -4.24 27.32 -7.42
C ASN A 70 -3.04 28.26 -7.48
N LEU A 71 -2.58 28.76 -6.33
CA LEU A 71 -1.45 29.67 -6.21
C LEU A 71 -0.08 28.99 -6.34
N CYS A 72 -0.03 27.67 -6.19
CA CYS A 72 1.18 26.90 -6.34
C CYS A 72 1.76 27.02 -7.77
N LYS A 73 3.02 27.47 -7.87
CA LYS A 73 3.73 27.67 -9.14
C LYS A 73 4.75 26.58 -9.46
N THR A 74 5.12 25.78 -8.46
CA THR A 74 6.17 24.76 -8.56
C THR A 74 5.73 23.49 -7.87
N SER A 75 6.05 22.33 -8.45
CA SER A 75 5.76 21.03 -7.85
C SER A 75 6.38 20.89 -6.45
N ASN A 76 5.62 20.36 -5.49
CA ASN A 76 6.12 20.08 -4.15
C ASN A 76 7.20 18.99 -4.14
N LEU A 77 7.24 18.11 -5.15
CA LEU A 77 8.21 17.02 -5.24
C LEU A 77 9.46 17.40 -6.02
N CYS A 78 9.32 17.69 -7.33
CA CYS A 78 10.47 17.96 -8.21
C CYS A 78 10.94 19.42 -8.19
N LYS A 79 10.20 20.33 -7.53
CA LYS A 79 10.49 21.77 -7.41
C LYS A 79 10.53 22.56 -8.73
N ASN A 80 10.22 21.91 -9.85
CA ASN A 80 10.12 22.56 -11.16
C ASN A 80 8.79 23.29 -11.32
N GLY A 81 8.79 24.33 -12.17
CA GLY A 81 7.57 25.02 -12.59
C GLY A 81 6.67 24.13 -13.45
N PHE A 82 5.36 24.41 -13.41
CA PHE A 82 4.38 23.71 -14.25
C PHE A 82 4.40 24.25 -15.69
N SER A 83 4.17 23.36 -16.65
CA SER A 83 4.09 23.67 -18.07
C SER A 83 3.09 22.75 -18.77
N VAL A 84 2.93 22.94 -20.09
CA VAL A 84 2.10 22.08 -20.94
C VAL A 84 2.65 20.64 -21.03
N LEU A 85 3.94 20.43 -20.75
CA LEU A 85 4.52 19.07 -20.72
C LEU A 85 4.48 18.44 -19.33
N ASN A 86 4.34 19.25 -18.27
CA ASN A 86 4.30 18.81 -16.87
C ASN A 86 3.17 19.53 -16.12
N HIS A 87 1.95 19.11 -16.40
CA HIS A 87 0.73 19.72 -15.89
C HIS A 87 0.67 19.63 -14.36
N LYS A 88 0.06 20.66 -13.77
CA LYS A 88 -0.23 20.74 -12.35
C LYS A 88 -1.33 19.74 -11.97
N VAL A 89 -1.07 18.93 -10.96
CA VAL A 89 -1.99 17.90 -10.44
C VAL A 89 -2.14 18.04 -8.94
N ALA A 90 -3.36 17.81 -8.43
CA ALA A 90 -3.63 17.73 -7.01
C ALA A 90 -3.47 16.27 -6.54
N ASP A 91 -2.40 16.00 -5.80
CA ASP A 91 -2.16 14.70 -5.16
C ASP A 91 -3.06 14.54 -3.94
N HIS A 92 -3.60 13.34 -3.75
CA HIS A 92 -4.46 13.01 -2.63
C HIS A 92 -4.20 11.61 -2.10
N CYS A 93 -4.61 11.39 -0.85
CA CYS A 93 -4.59 10.07 -0.25
C CYS A 93 -5.70 9.20 -0.87
N HIS A 94 -5.34 8.10 -1.52
CA HIS A 94 -6.31 7.22 -2.17
C HIS A 94 -7.33 6.64 -1.18
N LEU A 95 -6.97 6.41 0.09
CA LEU A 95 -7.89 5.85 1.09
C LEU A 95 -8.81 6.87 1.77
N SER A 96 -8.37 8.13 1.89
CA SER A 96 -9.13 9.16 2.64
C SER A 96 -9.61 10.32 1.77
N SER A 97 -9.27 10.32 0.49
CA SER A 97 -9.52 11.39 -0.49
C SER A 97 -8.86 12.74 -0.15
N LYS A 98 -8.18 12.86 0.98
CA LYS A 98 -7.63 14.15 1.45
C LYS A 98 -6.51 14.61 0.54
N PHE A 99 -6.58 15.87 0.12
CA PHE A 99 -5.50 16.57 -0.54
C PHE A 99 -4.20 16.48 0.28
N ARG A 100 -3.08 16.22 -0.39
CA ARG A 100 -1.76 16.11 0.22
C ARG A 100 -0.84 17.23 -0.24
N GLN A 101 -0.79 17.47 -1.55
CA GLN A 101 0.20 18.36 -2.15
C GLN A 101 -0.10 18.61 -3.63
N THR A 102 0.62 19.56 -4.21
CA THR A 102 0.54 19.86 -5.64
C THR A 102 1.76 19.30 -6.36
N LEU A 103 1.55 18.42 -7.32
CA LEU A 103 2.60 17.74 -8.08
C LEU A 103 2.53 18.07 -9.57
N CYS A 104 3.55 17.64 -10.30
CA CYS A 104 3.54 17.56 -11.75
C CYS A 104 3.16 16.14 -12.18
N ASN A 105 2.52 15.98 -13.34
CA ASN A 105 2.15 14.69 -13.93
C ASN A 105 3.29 13.95 -14.66
N THR A 106 4.55 14.34 -14.42
CA THR A 106 5.75 13.80 -15.09
C THR A 106 6.17 12.47 -14.52
#